data_AF-A0A4P6YIU3-F1
#
_entry.id   AF-A0A4P6YIU3-F1
#
_cell.length_a   1.000
_cell.length_b   1.000
_cell.length_c   1.000
_cell.angle_alpha   90.00
_cell.angle_beta   90.00
_cell.angle_gamma   90.00
#
_symmetry.space_group_name_H-M   'P 1'
#
loop_
_entity.id
_entity.type
_entity.pdbx_description
1 polymer ?
#
loop_
_entity_poly.entity_id
_entity_poly.type
_entity_poly.pdbx_seq_one_letter_code
_entity_poly.pdbx_strand_id
1 'polypeptide(L)'
;MTEKKTPHSEANLIKIFKEKGLNEKHFPKLYAYYKHCFEELYEYEYKNWTEDDYEETGDSAHKGALEVIDIFIEAFLKEKAKGQGDEWAFAVASCVEEGEVVYHITYHDIKKTNPELAKQELLIHSGTFGGDENFIKHFIYLFEIEVVFKDLEKRAKKYSEIYKTQFVVGKSKIYTHEYARLLSSGEYNPIYCEEYAYAYDKAIKEGKSEEYALEFAEVYGEELVDIKSRYGISEDEDQINYAIEKVDVYMTVWEYNQKHNLKNFKLFADIYENIHFNTYYPNELGLQGIKEEINVVILENALKQYNNIISKKHTDFNK
;
A
#
# COMPACT_ATOMS: atom_id res chain seq x y z
N MET A 1 -47.85 -30.04 0.02
CA MET A 1 -46.74 -30.20 1.00
C MET A 1 -45.48 -30.62 0.25
N THR A 2 -44.39 -29.85 0.38
CA THR A 2 -42.97 -30.06 -0.07
C THR A 2 -42.35 -29.09 -1.07
N GLU A 3 -43.05 -28.10 -1.66
CA GLU A 3 -42.36 -27.09 -2.48
C GLU A 3 -41.37 -26.26 -1.64
N LYS A 4 -41.71 -25.90 -0.39
CA LYS A 4 -40.89 -25.03 0.48
C LYS A 4 -39.53 -25.60 0.92
N LYS A 5 -39.33 -26.92 0.80
CA LYS A 5 -38.07 -27.64 1.13
C LYS A 5 -37.39 -28.25 -0.10
N THR A 6 -37.86 -27.93 -1.29
CA THR A 6 -37.27 -28.43 -2.55
C THR A 6 -36.76 -27.26 -3.40
N PRO A 7 -35.62 -27.43 -4.08
CA PRO A 7 -35.08 -26.39 -4.95
C PRO A 7 -35.97 -26.20 -6.17
N HIS A 8 -35.94 -25.01 -6.77
CA HIS A 8 -36.58 -24.77 -8.06
C HIS A 8 -36.04 -25.73 -9.13
N SER A 9 -36.92 -26.15 -10.04
CA SER A 9 -36.52 -26.96 -11.20
C SER A 9 -35.58 -26.17 -12.12
N GLU A 10 -34.69 -26.89 -12.80
CA GLU A 10 -33.76 -26.29 -13.76
C GLU A 10 -34.51 -25.55 -14.89
N ALA A 11 -35.64 -26.10 -15.35
CA ALA A 11 -36.48 -25.46 -16.37
C ALA A 11 -37.04 -24.10 -15.90
N ASN A 12 -37.43 -24.00 -14.62
CA ASN A 12 -37.91 -22.75 -14.04
C ASN A 12 -36.78 -21.72 -13.95
N LEU A 13 -35.60 -22.12 -13.48
CA LEU A 13 -34.43 -21.24 -13.35
C LEU A 13 -33.95 -20.73 -14.71
N ILE A 14 -33.92 -21.59 -15.74
CA ILE A 14 -33.59 -21.19 -17.11
C ILE A 14 -34.55 -20.11 -17.61
N LYS A 15 -35.85 -20.26 -17.36
CA LYS A 15 -36.84 -19.25 -17.74
C LYS A 15 -36.54 -17.91 -17.08
N ILE A 16 -36.26 -17.91 -15.77
CA ILE A 16 -35.90 -16.71 -15.00
C ILE A 16 -34.63 -16.06 -15.57
N PHE A 17 -33.58 -16.85 -15.81
CA PHE A 17 -32.32 -16.33 -16.35
C PHE A 17 -32.49 -15.70 -17.74
N LYS A 18 -33.33 -16.30 -18.59
CA LYS A 18 -33.66 -15.74 -19.91
C LYS A 18 -34.43 -14.43 -19.80
N GLU A 19 -35.41 -14.35 -18.90
CA GLU A 19 -36.18 -13.13 -18.65
C GLU A 19 -35.29 -11.99 -18.15
N LYS A 20 -34.22 -12.30 -17.41
CA LYS A 20 -33.20 -11.34 -16.96
C LYS A 20 -32.11 -11.03 -17.99
N GLY A 21 -32.22 -11.54 -19.22
CA GLY A 21 -31.31 -11.22 -20.33
C GLY A 21 -29.93 -11.89 -20.24
N LEU A 22 -29.78 -12.95 -19.45
CA LEU A 22 -28.51 -13.66 -19.33
C LEU A 22 -28.26 -14.56 -20.54
N ASN A 23 -27.00 -14.59 -20.99
CA ASN A 23 -26.57 -15.49 -22.05
C ASN A 23 -26.54 -16.95 -21.54
N GLU A 24 -27.05 -17.88 -22.35
CA GLU A 24 -27.17 -19.30 -22.03
C GLU A 24 -25.83 -19.95 -21.61
N LYS A 25 -24.69 -19.42 -22.09
CA LYS A 25 -23.36 -19.91 -21.69
C LYS A 25 -23.10 -19.84 -20.17
N HIS A 26 -23.80 -18.95 -19.45
CA HIS A 26 -23.63 -18.77 -18.01
C HIS A 26 -24.56 -19.67 -17.18
N PHE A 27 -25.60 -20.25 -17.78
CA PHE A 27 -26.63 -20.99 -17.05
C PHE A 27 -26.08 -22.15 -16.21
N PRO A 28 -25.12 -22.97 -16.69
CA PRO A 28 -24.59 -24.05 -15.88
C PRO A 28 -23.95 -23.56 -14.57
N LYS A 29 -23.21 -22.43 -14.62
CA LYS A 29 -22.54 -21.87 -13.45
C LYS A 29 -23.53 -21.21 -12.49
N LEU A 30 -24.53 -20.48 -13.02
CA LEU A 30 -25.62 -19.90 -12.23
C LEU A 30 -26.47 -20.96 -11.54
N TYR A 31 -26.74 -22.07 -12.22
CA TYR A 31 -27.47 -23.19 -11.65
C TYR A 31 -26.72 -23.86 -10.50
N ALA A 32 -25.41 -24.09 -10.68
CA ALA A 32 -24.57 -24.62 -9.62
C ALA A 32 -24.53 -23.68 -8.40
N TYR A 33 -24.42 -22.37 -8.64
CA TYR A 33 -24.45 -21.37 -7.58
C TYR A 33 -25.79 -21.33 -6.85
N TYR A 34 -26.92 -21.35 -7.58
CA TYR A 34 -28.26 -21.42 -6.97
C TYR A 34 -28.42 -22.63 -6.05
N LYS A 35 -27.98 -23.80 -6.52
CA LYS A 35 -28.03 -25.03 -5.72
C LYS A 35 -27.24 -24.90 -4.43
N HIS A 36 -26.03 -24.36 -4.52
CA HIS A 36 -25.19 -24.15 -3.36
C HIS A 36 -25.86 -23.21 -2.34
N CYS A 37 -26.39 -22.06 -2.79
CA CYS A 37 -27.14 -21.14 -1.92
C CYS A 37 -28.36 -21.80 -1.29
N PHE A 38 -29.12 -22.59 -2.06
CA PHE A 38 -30.27 -23.33 -1.54
C PHE A 38 -29.84 -24.33 -0.46
N GLU A 39 -28.79 -25.11 -0.70
CA GLU A 39 -28.30 -26.12 0.24
C GLU A 39 -27.82 -25.47 1.54
N GLU A 40 -27.09 -24.35 1.46
CA GLU A 40 -26.65 -23.61 2.65
C GLU A 40 -27.82 -23.05 3.44
N LEU A 41 -28.72 -22.31 2.80
CA LEU A 41 -29.91 -21.75 3.46
C LEU A 41 -30.75 -22.87 4.09
N TYR A 42 -30.99 -23.95 3.35
CA TYR A 42 -31.74 -25.09 3.86
C TYR A 42 -31.09 -25.69 5.10
N GLU A 43 -29.79 -25.99 5.06
CA GLU A 43 -29.11 -26.66 6.17
C GLU A 43 -28.97 -25.76 7.42
N TYR A 44 -28.69 -24.47 7.24
CA TYR A 44 -28.41 -23.56 8.36
C TYR A 44 -29.66 -22.88 8.93
N GLU A 45 -30.68 -22.62 8.10
CA GLU A 45 -31.83 -21.81 8.51
C GLU A 45 -33.13 -22.60 8.53
N TYR A 46 -33.44 -23.34 7.46
CA TYR A 46 -34.81 -23.86 7.23
C TYR A 46 -35.01 -25.36 7.52
N LYS A 47 -33.95 -26.14 7.80
CA LYS A 47 -34.03 -27.61 7.95
C LYS A 47 -35.06 -28.07 8.97
N ASN A 48 -35.07 -27.40 10.11
CA ASN A 48 -35.89 -27.74 11.28
C ASN A 48 -37.26 -27.03 11.29
N TRP A 49 -37.56 -26.20 10.30
CA TRP A 49 -38.84 -25.50 10.22
C TRP A 49 -39.99 -26.48 9.95
N THR A 50 -41.10 -26.21 10.63
CA THR A 50 -42.40 -26.85 10.50
C THR A 50 -43.26 -26.10 9.48
N GLU A 51 -44.43 -26.65 9.11
CA GLU A 51 -45.35 -25.94 8.20
C GLU A 51 -45.86 -24.63 8.81
N ASP A 52 -46.10 -24.60 10.12
CA ASP A 52 -46.54 -23.40 10.85
C ASP A 52 -45.49 -22.28 10.76
N ASP A 53 -44.20 -22.61 10.91
CA ASP A 53 -43.09 -21.63 10.77
C ASP A 53 -43.07 -20.99 9.37
N TYR A 54 -43.32 -21.79 8.33
CA TYR A 54 -43.39 -21.29 6.96
C TYR A 54 -44.65 -20.48 6.67
N GLU A 55 -45.79 -20.82 7.27
CA GLU A 55 -47.04 -20.08 7.11
C GLU A 55 -47.01 -18.73 7.84
N GLU A 56 -46.38 -18.69 9.03
CA GLU A 56 -46.21 -17.47 9.82
C GLU A 56 -45.30 -16.46 9.12
N THR A 57 -44.19 -16.92 8.55
CA THR A 57 -43.18 -16.05 7.91
C THR A 57 -43.44 -15.81 6.42
N GLY A 58 -44.10 -16.75 5.73
CA GLY A 58 -44.24 -16.74 4.28
C GLY A 58 -42.91 -16.93 3.53
N ASP A 59 -41.90 -17.50 4.21
CA ASP A 59 -40.55 -17.68 3.68
C ASP A 59 -40.24 -19.14 3.32
N SER A 60 -39.15 -19.38 2.59
CA SER A 60 -38.68 -20.72 2.26
C SER A 60 -37.23 -20.70 1.78
N ALA A 61 -36.54 -21.84 1.92
CA ALA A 61 -35.17 -22.00 1.39
C ALA A 61 -35.08 -21.72 -0.13
N HIS A 62 -36.09 -22.12 -0.91
CA HIS A 62 -36.08 -21.85 -2.36
C HIS A 62 -36.29 -20.37 -2.69
N LYS A 63 -37.01 -19.63 -1.84
CA LYS A 63 -37.32 -18.21 -2.04
C LYS A 63 -36.09 -17.37 -1.67
N GLY A 64 -35.50 -17.61 -0.50
CA GLY A 64 -34.23 -17.01 -0.11
C GLY A 64 -33.12 -17.29 -1.12
N ALA A 65 -33.00 -18.52 -1.61
CA ALA A 65 -32.01 -18.84 -2.65
C ALA A 65 -32.26 -18.09 -3.96
N LEU A 66 -33.53 -17.82 -4.31
CA LEU A 66 -33.86 -17.04 -5.50
C LEU A 66 -33.55 -15.55 -5.31
N GLU A 67 -33.78 -15.02 -4.12
CA GLU A 67 -33.40 -13.64 -3.75
C GLU A 67 -31.88 -13.44 -3.82
N VAL A 68 -31.09 -14.39 -3.30
CA VAL A 68 -29.61 -14.36 -3.42
C VAL A 68 -29.18 -14.40 -4.88
N ILE A 69 -29.79 -15.25 -5.70
CA ILE A 69 -29.52 -15.30 -7.14
C ILE A 69 -29.88 -14.01 -7.85
N ASP A 70 -30.96 -13.35 -7.44
CA ASP A 70 -31.37 -12.10 -8.03
C ASP A 70 -30.36 -10.98 -7.75
N ILE A 71 -29.87 -10.87 -6.51
CA ILE A 71 -28.79 -9.96 -6.13
C ILE A 71 -27.52 -10.27 -6.93
N PHE A 72 -27.16 -11.55 -7.04
CA PHE A 72 -26.01 -11.99 -7.83
C PHE A 72 -26.14 -11.55 -9.30
N ILE A 73 -27.29 -11.78 -9.93
CA ILE A 73 -27.50 -11.46 -11.35
C ILE A 73 -27.40 -9.96 -11.58
N GLU A 74 -27.96 -9.14 -10.69
CA GLU A 74 -27.85 -7.69 -10.77
C GLU A 74 -26.39 -7.22 -10.70
N ALA A 75 -25.62 -7.73 -9.73
CA ALA A 75 -24.20 -7.42 -9.59
C ALA A 75 -23.39 -7.89 -10.82
N PHE A 76 -23.64 -9.11 -11.30
CA PHE A 76 -22.99 -9.67 -12.48
C PHE A 76 -23.23 -8.81 -13.72
N LEU A 77 -24.50 -8.49 -14.01
CA LEU A 77 -24.86 -7.67 -15.18
C LEU A 77 -24.30 -6.25 -15.09
N LYS A 78 -24.23 -5.68 -13.87
CA LYS A 78 -23.60 -4.38 -13.64
C LYS A 78 -22.12 -4.38 -14.01
N GLU A 79 -21.36 -5.41 -13.63
CA GLU A 79 -19.96 -5.55 -14.03
C GLU A 79 -19.81 -5.80 -15.53
N LYS A 80 -20.67 -6.64 -16.12
CA LYS A 80 -20.68 -6.86 -17.58
C LYS A 80 -20.94 -5.57 -18.35
N ALA A 81 -21.82 -4.69 -17.85
CA ALA A 81 -22.11 -3.40 -18.47
C ALA A 81 -20.92 -2.43 -18.44
N LYS A 82 -19.98 -2.61 -17.50
CA LYS A 82 -18.69 -1.88 -17.46
C LYS A 82 -17.67 -2.42 -18.47
N GLY A 83 -17.98 -3.54 -19.14
CA GLY A 83 -17.09 -4.21 -20.07
C GLY A 83 -16.23 -5.33 -19.46
N GLN A 84 -16.45 -5.69 -18.19
CA GLN A 84 -15.67 -6.73 -17.52
C GLN A 84 -15.91 -8.11 -18.12
N GLY A 85 -14.88 -8.97 -18.02
CA GLY A 85 -14.93 -10.38 -18.39
C GLY A 85 -15.85 -11.19 -17.49
N ASP A 86 -16.16 -12.42 -17.92
CA ASP A 86 -17.08 -13.29 -17.17
C ASP A 86 -16.46 -13.70 -15.83
N GLU A 87 -15.15 -14.00 -15.78
CA GLU A 87 -14.46 -14.41 -14.55
C GLU A 87 -14.50 -13.33 -13.47
N TRP A 88 -14.18 -12.09 -13.84
CA TRP A 88 -14.28 -10.93 -12.95
C TRP A 88 -15.72 -10.68 -12.49
N ALA A 89 -16.67 -10.61 -13.43
CA ALA A 89 -18.07 -10.34 -13.10
C ALA A 89 -18.66 -11.42 -12.18
N PHE A 90 -18.29 -12.69 -12.38
CA PHE A 90 -18.69 -13.77 -11.47
C PHE A 90 -18.07 -13.59 -10.08
N ALA A 91 -16.76 -13.33 -9.99
CA ALA A 91 -16.06 -13.20 -8.72
C ALA A 91 -16.60 -12.04 -7.88
N VAL A 92 -16.81 -10.86 -8.50
CA VAL A 92 -17.43 -9.69 -7.85
C VAL A 92 -18.84 -10.03 -7.35
N ALA A 93 -19.68 -10.63 -8.20
CA ALA A 93 -21.07 -10.92 -7.86
C ALA A 93 -21.23 -12.00 -6.77
N SER A 94 -20.26 -12.91 -6.64
CA SER A 94 -20.25 -13.94 -5.57
C SER A 94 -19.59 -13.49 -4.27
N CYS A 95 -18.99 -12.29 -4.23
CA CYS A 95 -18.29 -11.81 -3.06
C CYS A 95 -19.29 -11.31 -2.02
N VAL A 96 -19.14 -11.76 -0.77
CA VAL A 96 -19.98 -11.34 0.37
C VAL A 96 -19.54 -10.01 0.98
N GLU A 97 -18.34 -9.55 0.65
CA GLU A 97 -17.83 -8.25 1.09
C GLU A 97 -18.52 -7.13 0.31
N GLU A 98 -18.33 -5.89 0.78
CA GLU A 98 -18.87 -4.70 0.12
C GLU A 98 -17.79 -3.66 -0.19
N GLY A 99 -18.12 -2.72 -1.08
CA GLY A 99 -17.26 -1.58 -1.40
C GLY A 99 -15.96 -1.96 -2.14
N GLU A 100 -14.87 -1.26 -1.83
CA GLU A 100 -13.57 -1.44 -2.50
C GLU A 100 -12.94 -2.81 -2.21
N VAL A 101 -13.28 -3.43 -1.07
CA VAL A 101 -12.76 -4.74 -0.65
C VAL A 101 -13.07 -5.83 -1.67
N VAL A 102 -14.28 -5.81 -2.26
CA VAL A 102 -14.72 -6.78 -3.26
C VAL A 102 -13.79 -6.84 -4.47
N TYR A 103 -13.44 -5.67 -5.01
CA TYR A 103 -12.59 -5.58 -6.19
C TYR A 103 -11.16 -5.99 -5.86
N HIS A 104 -10.69 -5.71 -4.65
CA HIS A 104 -9.36 -6.11 -4.21
C HIS A 104 -9.25 -7.64 -4.07
N ILE A 105 -10.20 -8.28 -3.36
CA ILE A 105 -10.26 -9.75 -3.24
C ILE A 105 -10.33 -10.37 -4.63
N THR A 106 -11.22 -9.87 -5.48
CA THR A 106 -11.39 -10.35 -6.86
C THR A 106 -10.08 -10.26 -7.65
N TYR A 107 -9.38 -9.12 -7.59
CA TYR A 107 -8.10 -8.94 -8.27
C TYR A 107 -7.06 -9.96 -7.81
N HIS A 108 -6.87 -10.12 -6.49
CA HIS A 108 -5.85 -11.05 -5.97
C HIS A 108 -6.19 -12.51 -6.19
N ASP A 109 -7.47 -12.88 -6.16
CA ASP A 109 -7.88 -14.25 -6.44
C ASP A 109 -7.67 -14.62 -7.91
N ILE A 110 -8.03 -13.75 -8.84
CA ILE A 110 -7.75 -13.96 -10.27
C ILE A 110 -6.23 -13.91 -10.51
N LYS A 111 -5.49 -13.02 -9.84
CA LYS A 111 -4.04 -12.91 -9.99
C LYS A 111 -3.29 -14.19 -9.63
N LYS A 112 -3.79 -14.99 -8.68
CA LYS A 112 -3.19 -16.28 -8.30
C LYS A 112 -3.19 -17.29 -9.46
N THR A 113 -4.19 -17.25 -10.33
CA THR A 113 -4.36 -18.19 -11.45
C THR A 113 -3.98 -17.58 -12.80
N ASN A 114 -4.28 -16.31 -13.01
CA ASN A 114 -4.07 -15.58 -14.26
C ASN A 114 -3.70 -14.10 -14.00
N PRO A 115 -2.41 -13.79 -13.77
CA PRO A 115 -1.95 -12.43 -13.50
C PRO A 115 -2.26 -11.40 -14.59
N GLU A 116 -2.21 -11.82 -15.86
CA GLU A 116 -2.45 -10.92 -17.00
C GLU A 116 -3.92 -10.53 -17.09
N LEU A 117 -4.83 -11.50 -16.89
CA LEU A 117 -6.26 -11.23 -16.82
C LEU A 117 -6.59 -10.30 -15.66
N ALA A 118 -6.05 -10.56 -14.47
CA ALA A 118 -6.28 -9.72 -13.30
C ALA A 118 -5.92 -8.25 -13.57
N LYS A 119 -4.76 -8.01 -14.19
CA LYS A 119 -4.32 -6.66 -14.57
C LYS A 119 -5.23 -6.03 -15.62
N GLN A 120 -5.65 -6.79 -16.63
CA GLN A 120 -6.54 -6.30 -17.68
C GLN A 120 -7.91 -5.88 -17.11
N GLU A 121 -8.50 -6.69 -16.25
CA GLU A 121 -9.80 -6.41 -15.63
C GLU A 121 -9.71 -5.23 -14.63
N LEU A 122 -8.61 -5.12 -13.90
CA LEU A 122 -8.36 -3.96 -13.04
C LEU A 122 -8.20 -2.67 -13.84
N LEU A 123 -7.56 -2.71 -15.02
CA LEU A 123 -7.48 -1.57 -15.94
C LEU A 123 -8.88 -1.13 -16.39
N ILE A 124 -9.75 -2.06 -16.79
CA ILE A 124 -11.14 -1.76 -17.16
C ILE A 124 -11.87 -1.13 -15.97
N HIS A 125 -11.74 -1.70 -14.77
CA HIS A 125 -12.33 -1.17 -13.56
C HIS A 125 -11.89 0.27 -13.29
N SER A 126 -10.58 0.53 -13.34
CA SER A 126 -10.00 1.87 -13.12
C SER A 126 -10.49 2.90 -14.14
N GLY A 127 -10.77 2.48 -15.38
CA GLY A 127 -11.30 3.34 -16.43
C GLY A 127 -12.71 3.87 -16.14
N THR A 128 -13.49 3.19 -15.29
CA THR A 128 -14.85 3.62 -14.93
C THR A 128 -14.89 4.91 -14.11
N PHE A 129 -13.76 5.32 -13.52
CA PHE A 129 -13.65 6.54 -12.71
C PHE A 129 -13.32 7.79 -13.53
N GLY A 130 -13.06 7.66 -14.83
CA GLY A 130 -12.78 8.79 -15.73
C GLY A 130 -11.48 9.55 -15.41
N GLY A 131 -10.53 8.90 -14.73
CA GLY A 131 -9.24 9.49 -14.41
C GLY A 131 -8.24 9.46 -15.58
N ASP A 132 -7.20 10.28 -15.48
CA ASP A 132 -6.08 10.28 -16.43
C ASP A 132 -5.09 9.13 -16.20
N GLU A 133 -4.04 9.09 -17.01
CA GLU A 133 -2.98 8.07 -16.94
C GLU A 133 -2.29 8.00 -15.57
N ASN A 134 -2.09 9.13 -14.88
CA ASN A 134 -1.45 9.12 -13.55
C ASN A 134 -2.39 8.56 -12.49
N PHE A 135 -3.68 8.90 -12.56
CA PHE A 135 -4.71 8.28 -11.72
C PHE A 135 -4.70 6.77 -11.91
N ILE A 136 -4.80 6.28 -13.15
CA ILE A 136 -4.89 4.84 -13.46
C ILE A 136 -3.66 4.11 -12.93
N LYS A 137 -2.46 4.61 -13.23
CA LYS A 137 -1.21 3.99 -12.76
C LYS A 137 -1.14 3.92 -11.24
N HIS A 138 -1.50 4.99 -10.54
CA HIS A 138 -1.43 5.01 -9.09
C HIS A 138 -2.52 4.15 -8.45
N PHE A 139 -3.73 4.15 -9.00
CA PHE A 139 -4.82 3.29 -8.55
C PHE A 139 -4.44 1.80 -8.62
N ILE A 140 -3.85 1.37 -9.73
CA ILE A 140 -3.33 -0.02 -9.86
C ILE A 140 -2.22 -0.30 -8.85
N TYR A 141 -1.28 0.63 -8.67
CA TYR A 141 -0.22 0.48 -7.69
C TYR A 141 -0.77 0.25 -6.27
N LEU A 142 -1.78 1.02 -5.85
CA LEU A 142 -2.40 0.84 -4.53
C LEU A 142 -2.98 -0.58 -4.36
N PHE A 143 -3.58 -1.17 -5.40
CA PHE A 143 -4.04 -2.56 -5.36
C PHE A 143 -2.91 -3.59 -5.19
N GLU A 144 -1.68 -3.24 -5.56
CA GLU A 144 -0.53 -4.15 -5.46
C GLU A 144 0.19 -4.08 -4.11
N ILE A 145 0.14 -2.93 -3.44
CA ILE A 145 0.95 -2.67 -2.23
C ILE A 145 0.14 -2.52 -0.94
N GLU A 146 -1.16 -2.25 -1.00
CA GLU A 146 -1.95 -2.01 0.21
C GLU A 146 -2.44 -3.31 0.84
N VAL A 147 -2.42 -3.35 2.17
CA VAL A 147 -2.99 -4.44 2.97
C VAL A 147 -4.36 -4.03 3.56
N VAL A 148 -4.67 -2.73 3.57
CA VAL A 148 -5.92 -2.16 4.10
C VAL A 148 -6.59 -1.32 3.02
N PHE A 149 -7.77 -1.74 2.58
CA PHE A 149 -8.43 -1.21 1.38
C PHE A 149 -9.38 -0.07 1.74
N LYS A 150 -8.85 1.15 1.81
CA LYS A 150 -9.65 2.32 2.16
C LYS A 150 -9.36 3.51 1.26
N ASP A 151 -10.43 4.07 0.72
CA ASP A 151 -10.45 5.32 -0.03
C ASP A 151 -9.48 5.28 -1.24
N LEU A 152 -9.29 4.11 -1.87
CA LEU A 152 -8.31 3.90 -2.94
C LEU A 152 -8.56 4.84 -4.12
N GLU A 153 -9.82 4.97 -4.55
CA GLU A 153 -10.20 5.89 -5.62
C GLU A 153 -9.85 7.34 -5.25
N LYS A 154 -10.21 7.76 -4.03
CA LYS A 154 -9.99 9.13 -3.55
C LYS A 154 -8.50 9.45 -3.45
N ARG A 155 -7.69 8.50 -2.97
CA ARG A 155 -6.23 8.65 -2.87
C ARG A 155 -5.60 8.73 -4.24
N ALA A 156 -6.01 7.89 -5.19
CA ALA A 156 -5.52 7.97 -6.56
C ALA A 156 -5.90 9.28 -7.27
N LYS A 157 -7.11 9.82 -7.02
CA LYS A 157 -7.49 11.15 -7.53
C LYS A 157 -6.61 12.25 -6.96
N LYS A 158 -6.44 12.26 -5.63
CA LYS A 158 -5.57 13.22 -4.93
C LYS A 158 -4.12 13.12 -5.42
N TYR A 159 -3.61 11.91 -5.63
CA TYR A 159 -2.29 11.67 -6.22
C TYR A 159 -2.17 12.36 -7.59
N SER A 160 -3.11 12.11 -8.51
CA SER A 160 -3.04 12.68 -9.85
C SER A 160 -3.08 14.22 -9.86
N GLU A 161 -3.92 14.81 -9.01
CA GLU A 161 -4.02 16.26 -8.83
C GLU A 161 -2.70 16.87 -8.33
N ILE A 162 -2.10 16.27 -7.28
CA ILE A 162 -0.81 16.72 -6.75
C ILE A 162 0.28 16.54 -7.80
N TYR A 163 0.30 15.40 -8.50
CA TYR A 163 1.29 15.10 -9.52
C TYR A 163 1.29 16.18 -10.62
N LYS A 164 0.12 16.51 -11.16
CA LYS A 164 -0.02 17.55 -12.19
C LYS A 164 0.45 18.90 -11.68
N THR A 165 0.07 19.26 -10.46
CA THR A 165 0.43 20.55 -9.86
C THR A 165 1.95 20.69 -9.71
N GLN A 166 2.60 19.69 -9.15
CA GLN A 166 4.05 19.69 -8.93
C GLN A 166 4.85 19.65 -10.25
N PHE A 167 4.33 18.93 -11.25
CA PHE A 167 4.95 18.90 -12.57
C PHE A 167 4.88 20.27 -13.26
N VAL A 168 3.76 21.00 -13.14
CA VAL A 168 3.59 22.34 -13.69
C VAL A 168 4.55 23.37 -13.07
N VAL A 169 4.84 23.26 -11.78
CA VAL A 169 5.82 24.14 -11.11
C VAL A 169 7.29 23.74 -11.36
N GLY A 170 7.53 22.79 -12.27
CA GLY A 170 8.86 22.46 -12.78
C GLY A 170 9.65 21.46 -11.95
N LYS A 171 9.00 20.73 -11.03
CA LYS A 171 9.66 19.63 -10.31
C LYS A 171 9.94 18.45 -11.22
N SER A 172 10.94 17.63 -10.86
CA SER A 172 11.28 16.42 -11.63
C SER A 172 10.16 15.37 -11.50
N LYS A 173 10.08 14.44 -12.46
CA LYS A 173 9.13 13.32 -12.38
C LYS A 173 9.31 12.47 -11.12
N ILE A 174 10.56 12.33 -10.65
CA ILE A 174 10.91 11.53 -9.48
C ILE A 174 10.41 12.22 -8.22
N TYR A 175 10.78 13.49 -8.02
CA TYR A 175 10.27 14.31 -6.92
C TYR A 175 8.74 14.30 -6.89
N THR A 176 8.12 14.60 -8.04
CA THR A 176 6.68 14.71 -8.15
C THR A 176 5.98 13.38 -7.82
N HIS A 177 6.56 12.24 -8.20
CA HIS A 177 6.03 10.93 -7.86
C HIS A 177 6.05 10.70 -6.34
N GLU A 178 7.20 10.85 -5.69
CA GLU A 178 7.34 10.59 -4.25
C GLU A 178 6.49 11.55 -3.41
N TYR A 179 6.50 12.84 -3.76
CA TYR A 179 5.71 13.85 -3.07
C TYR A 179 4.21 13.55 -3.16
N ALA A 180 3.71 13.25 -4.37
CA ALA A 180 2.31 12.91 -4.57
C ALA A 180 1.94 11.60 -3.87
N ARG A 181 2.82 10.58 -3.89
CA ARG A 181 2.60 9.29 -3.23
C ARG A 181 2.37 9.47 -1.73
N LEU A 182 3.28 10.17 -1.04
CA LEU A 182 3.19 10.40 0.41
C LEU A 182 2.03 11.32 0.77
N LEU A 183 1.89 12.47 0.09
CA LEU A 183 0.86 13.44 0.45
C LEU A 183 -0.55 12.93 0.13
N SER A 184 -0.70 12.03 -0.86
CA SER A 184 -2.00 11.46 -1.19
C SER A 184 -2.52 10.48 -0.14
N SER A 185 -1.64 9.81 0.64
CA SER A 185 -2.07 8.96 1.77
C SER A 185 -2.74 9.78 2.88
N GLY A 186 -2.27 11.01 3.09
CA GLY A 186 -2.77 11.89 4.16
C GLY A 186 -2.23 11.54 5.55
N GLU A 187 -1.29 10.60 5.65
CA GLU A 187 -0.67 10.17 6.91
C GLU A 187 0.52 11.05 7.30
N TYR A 188 1.16 11.68 6.31
CA TYR A 188 2.40 12.42 6.48
C TYR A 188 2.18 13.93 6.51
N ASN A 189 3.01 14.61 7.29
CA ASN A 189 3.07 16.07 7.30
C ASN A 189 3.54 16.59 5.92
N PRO A 190 2.94 17.66 5.36
CA PRO A 190 3.36 18.21 4.07
C PRO A 190 4.85 18.59 3.98
N ILE A 191 5.44 19.04 5.09
CA ILE A 191 6.88 19.35 5.18
C ILE A 191 7.69 18.06 5.02
N TYR A 192 7.35 17.00 5.75
CA TYR A 192 8.00 15.69 5.59
C TYR A 192 7.94 15.22 4.14
N CYS A 193 6.77 15.28 3.50
CA CYS A 193 6.61 14.89 2.10
C CYS A 193 7.55 15.67 1.17
N GLU A 194 7.69 16.98 1.39
CA GLU A 194 8.54 17.86 0.58
C GLU A 194 10.02 17.53 0.73
N GLU A 195 10.49 17.37 1.96
CA GLU A 195 11.89 17.07 2.27
C GLU A 195 12.27 15.65 1.84
N TYR A 196 11.40 14.67 2.07
CA TYR A 196 11.57 13.29 1.60
C TYR A 196 11.73 13.26 0.07
N ALA A 197 10.76 13.85 -0.66
CA ALA A 197 10.78 13.84 -2.11
C ALA A 197 12.01 14.56 -2.68
N TYR A 198 12.46 15.63 -2.02
CA TYR A 198 13.68 16.35 -2.38
C TYR A 198 14.93 15.48 -2.22
N ALA A 199 15.10 14.87 -1.06
CA ALA A 199 16.26 14.03 -0.75
C ALA A 199 16.33 12.79 -1.67
N TYR A 200 15.17 12.14 -1.88
CA TYR A 200 15.07 11.01 -2.80
C TYR A 200 15.47 11.40 -4.24
N ASP A 201 14.88 12.47 -4.80
CA ASP A 201 15.20 12.96 -6.14
C ASP A 201 16.68 13.37 -6.27
N LYS A 202 17.26 13.98 -5.23
CA LYS A 202 18.69 14.32 -5.18
C LYS A 202 19.56 13.07 -5.27
N ALA A 203 19.31 12.06 -4.43
CA ALA A 203 20.09 10.82 -4.41
C ALA A 203 20.04 10.10 -5.77
N ILE A 204 18.87 10.00 -6.40
CA ILE A 204 18.74 9.36 -7.71
C ILE A 204 19.50 10.14 -8.80
N LYS A 205 19.44 11.49 -8.78
CA LYS A 205 20.20 12.33 -9.72
C LYS A 205 21.71 12.19 -9.55
N GLU A 206 22.17 11.91 -8.35
CA GLU A 206 23.59 11.65 -8.03
C GLU A 206 24.02 10.20 -8.37
N GLY A 207 23.11 9.38 -8.90
CA GLY A 207 23.40 8.00 -9.31
C GLY A 207 23.54 7.03 -8.14
N LYS A 208 22.95 7.35 -6.98
CA LYS A 208 22.86 6.45 -5.83
C LYS A 208 21.88 5.30 -6.11
N SER A 209 22.00 4.22 -5.34
CA SER A 209 21.07 3.08 -5.42
C SER A 209 19.69 3.45 -4.85
N GLU A 210 18.68 2.67 -5.24
CA GLU A 210 17.32 2.76 -4.69
C GLU A 210 17.30 2.66 -3.16
N GLU A 211 18.02 1.67 -2.62
CA GLU A 211 18.12 1.44 -1.18
C GLU A 211 18.71 2.65 -0.44
N TYR A 212 19.74 3.29 -1.02
CA TYR A 212 20.32 4.50 -0.46
C TYR A 212 19.33 5.66 -0.53
N ALA A 213 18.63 5.84 -1.66
CA ALA A 213 17.69 6.93 -1.85
C ALA A 213 16.51 6.85 -0.88
N LEU A 214 16.00 5.63 -0.62
CA LEU A 214 14.93 5.39 0.36
C LEU A 214 15.37 5.77 1.78
N GLU A 215 16.51 5.24 2.24
CA GLU A 215 17.03 5.53 3.58
C GLU A 215 17.34 7.02 3.74
N PHE A 216 18.03 7.61 2.76
CA PHE A 216 18.37 9.04 2.80
C PHE A 216 17.13 9.91 2.88
N ALA A 217 16.11 9.61 2.07
CA ALA A 217 14.87 10.38 2.06
C ALA A 217 14.09 10.27 3.36
N GLU A 218 14.06 9.08 3.97
CA GLU A 218 13.40 8.84 5.26
C GLU A 218 14.05 9.67 6.37
N VAL A 219 15.36 9.51 6.57
CA VAL A 219 16.11 10.21 7.62
C VAL A 219 16.13 11.72 7.40
N TYR A 220 16.28 12.16 6.15
CA TYR A 220 16.23 13.58 5.79
C TYR A 220 14.84 14.17 6.06
N GLY A 221 13.78 13.46 5.68
CA GLY A 221 12.40 13.88 5.96
C GLY A 221 12.13 14.02 7.46
N GLU A 222 12.55 13.04 8.25
CA GLU A 222 12.35 13.01 9.71
C GLU A 222 13.11 14.11 10.46
N GLU A 223 14.39 14.33 10.14
CA GLU A 223 15.18 15.38 10.80
C GLU A 223 14.64 16.78 10.44
N LEU A 224 14.26 17.00 9.18
CA LEU A 224 13.89 18.35 8.72
C LEU A 224 12.43 18.71 9.04
N VAL A 225 11.50 17.75 9.12
CA VAL A 225 10.11 18.05 9.50
C VAL A 225 10.03 18.63 10.90
N ASP A 226 10.83 18.10 11.84
CA ASP A 226 10.86 18.54 13.22
C ASP A 226 11.39 19.98 13.36
N ILE A 227 12.46 20.30 12.65
CA ILE A 227 13.05 21.64 12.68
C ILE A 227 12.13 22.66 12.00
N LYS A 228 11.70 22.37 10.76
CA LYS A 228 10.89 23.31 9.95
C LYS A 228 9.49 23.52 10.52
N SER A 229 8.92 22.53 11.21
CA SER A 229 7.62 22.69 11.87
C SER A 229 7.66 23.59 13.12
N ARG A 230 8.79 23.62 13.85
CA ARG A 230 8.94 24.40 15.08
C ARG A 230 9.30 25.85 14.84
N TYR A 231 10.16 26.12 13.86
CA TYR A 231 10.78 27.43 13.66
C TYR A 231 10.36 28.10 12.34
N GLY A 232 9.56 27.43 11.51
CA GLY A 232 9.30 27.87 10.15
C GLY A 232 10.53 27.74 9.25
N ILE A 233 10.32 27.84 7.94
CA ILE A 233 11.34 27.52 6.91
C ILE A 233 12.51 28.55 6.90
N SER A 234 12.36 29.72 7.53
CA SER A 234 13.25 30.88 7.32
C SER A 234 13.92 31.49 8.56
N GLU A 235 13.63 31.01 9.78
CA GLU A 235 14.09 31.73 11.00
C GLU A 235 15.38 31.19 11.63
N ASP A 236 15.87 30.00 11.22
CA ASP A 236 17.07 29.40 11.83
C ASP A 236 17.88 28.54 10.83
N GLU A 237 18.61 29.19 9.91
CA GLU A 237 19.48 28.54 8.93
C GLU A 237 20.53 27.63 9.59
N ASP A 238 21.02 27.99 10.78
CA ASP A 238 22.03 27.22 11.50
C ASP A 238 21.47 25.88 11.97
N GLN A 239 20.24 25.85 12.49
CA GLN A 239 19.57 24.59 12.87
C GLN A 239 19.27 23.71 11.66
N ILE A 240 18.88 24.30 10.53
CA ILE A 240 18.64 23.55 9.29
C ILE A 240 19.96 22.95 8.78
N ASN A 241 21.04 23.72 8.75
CA ASN A 241 22.37 23.26 8.33
C ASN A 241 22.88 22.14 9.25
N TYR A 242 22.70 22.30 10.56
CA TYR A 242 23.04 21.28 11.53
C TYR A 242 22.26 19.98 11.31
N ALA A 243 20.94 20.06 11.09
CA ALA A 243 20.11 18.89 10.78
C ALA A 243 20.56 18.17 9.49
N ILE A 244 20.84 18.94 8.43
CA ILE A 244 21.37 18.37 7.17
C ILE A 244 22.70 17.65 7.42
N GLU A 245 23.61 18.23 8.22
CA GLU A 245 24.88 17.58 8.54
C GLU A 245 24.69 16.30 9.36
N LYS A 246 23.73 16.27 10.31
CA LYS A 246 23.40 15.02 11.02
C LYS A 246 22.98 13.92 10.06
N VAL A 247 22.16 14.25 9.05
CA VAL A 247 21.73 13.30 8.02
C VAL A 247 22.94 12.81 7.21
N ASP A 248 23.82 13.71 6.76
CA ASP A 248 25.02 13.35 5.98
C ASP A 248 25.96 12.44 6.78
N VAL A 249 26.13 12.72 8.08
CA VAL A 249 26.89 11.89 9.01
C VAL A 249 26.27 10.50 9.13
N TYR A 250 24.96 10.41 9.36
CA TYR A 250 24.26 9.13 9.43
C TYR A 250 24.42 8.34 8.13
N MET A 251 24.23 8.97 6.97
CA MET A 251 24.37 8.28 5.68
C MET A 251 25.79 7.79 5.40
N THR A 252 26.81 8.51 5.87
CA THR A 252 28.22 8.06 5.81
C THR A 252 28.40 6.76 6.60
N VAL A 253 27.83 6.70 7.80
CA VAL A 253 27.88 5.52 8.66
C VAL A 253 27.07 4.37 8.06
N TRP A 254 25.90 4.67 7.48
CA TRP A 254 25.06 3.69 6.81
C TRP A 254 25.80 3.03 5.63
N GLU A 255 26.45 3.81 4.77
CA GLU A 255 27.24 3.27 3.65
C GLU A 255 28.41 2.41 4.14
N TYR A 256 29.05 2.81 5.24
CA TYR A 256 30.10 2.00 5.87
C TYR A 256 29.52 0.67 6.39
N ASN A 257 28.37 0.71 7.04
CA ASN A 257 27.68 -0.48 7.52
C ASN A 257 27.30 -1.43 6.38
N GLN A 258 26.79 -0.92 5.26
CA GLN A 258 26.46 -1.76 4.10
C GLN A 258 27.68 -2.50 3.54
N LYS A 259 28.87 -1.89 3.61
CA LYS A 259 30.12 -2.51 3.14
C LYS A 259 30.74 -3.49 4.13
N HIS A 260 30.56 -3.28 5.43
CA HIS A 260 31.30 -3.98 6.49
C HIS A 260 30.43 -4.82 7.44
N ASN A 261 29.11 -4.72 7.31
CA ASN A 261 28.09 -5.46 8.04
C ASN A 261 28.31 -5.45 9.57
N LEU A 262 28.20 -4.26 10.17
CA LEU A 262 28.50 -4.07 11.59
C LEU A 262 27.48 -4.79 12.47
N LYS A 263 27.97 -5.48 13.50
CA LYS A 263 27.13 -6.20 14.48
C LYS A 263 26.10 -5.33 15.20
N ASN A 264 26.43 -4.06 15.47
CA ASN A 264 25.52 -3.11 16.11
C ASN A 264 25.67 -1.73 15.44
N PHE A 265 24.95 -1.55 14.34
CA PHE A 265 24.93 -0.32 13.56
C PHE A 265 24.61 0.92 14.40
N LYS A 266 23.53 0.87 15.21
CA LYS A 266 23.08 2.01 16.02
C LYS A 266 24.18 2.52 16.96
N LEU A 267 24.84 1.60 17.68
CA LEU A 267 25.94 1.97 18.56
C LEU A 267 27.08 2.64 17.80
N PHE A 268 27.40 2.17 16.61
CA PHE A 268 28.46 2.76 15.80
C PHE A 268 28.08 4.14 15.28
N ALA A 269 26.84 4.32 14.82
CA ALA A 269 26.30 5.61 14.41
C ALA A 269 26.38 6.66 15.54
N ASP A 270 25.92 6.31 16.75
CA ASP A 270 25.96 7.21 17.92
C ASP A 270 27.41 7.64 18.25
N ILE A 271 28.37 6.70 18.18
CA ILE A 271 29.79 6.98 18.44
C ILE A 271 30.37 7.88 17.36
N TYR A 272 30.12 7.56 16.09
CA TYR A 272 30.65 8.30 14.96
C TYR A 272 30.11 9.74 14.95
N GLU A 273 28.80 9.91 15.15
CA GLU A 273 28.15 11.21 15.25
C GLU A 273 28.78 12.07 16.35
N ASN A 274 28.94 11.52 17.54
CA ASN A 274 29.53 12.24 18.67
C ASN A 274 30.97 12.71 18.37
N ILE A 275 31.79 11.83 17.79
CA ILE A 275 33.17 12.17 17.44
C ILE A 275 33.20 13.21 16.31
N HIS A 276 32.33 13.08 15.30
CA HIS A 276 32.23 14.00 14.18
C HIS A 276 31.95 15.43 14.66
N PHE A 277 30.85 15.62 15.41
CA PHE A 277 30.46 16.96 15.85
C PHE A 277 31.45 17.57 16.85
N ASN A 278 32.03 16.78 17.77
CA ASN A 278 33.07 17.28 18.66
C ASN A 278 34.37 17.66 17.93
N THR A 279 34.59 17.11 16.74
CA THR A 279 35.78 17.42 15.93
C THR A 279 35.59 18.69 15.11
N TYR A 280 34.42 18.87 14.48
CA TYR A 280 34.13 20.01 13.61
C TYR A 280 33.57 21.23 14.34
N TYR A 281 32.91 21.03 15.48
CA TYR A 281 32.34 22.10 16.32
C TYR A 281 32.87 22.08 17.77
N PRO A 282 34.20 22.12 17.96
CA PRO A 282 34.79 22.10 19.29
C PRO A 282 34.60 23.43 20.03
N ASN A 283 34.53 23.36 21.36
CA ASN A 283 34.55 24.53 22.23
C ASN A 283 35.93 25.22 22.28
N GLU A 284 36.99 24.58 21.77
CA GLU A 284 38.37 25.07 21.68
C GLU A 284 38.87 25.02 20.22
N LEU A 285 40.08 25.48 19.92
CA LEU A 285 40.65 25.43 18.56
C LEU A 285 40.64 23.99 18.02
N GLY A 286 39.86 23.77 16.96
CA GLY A 286 39.67 22.47 16.33
C GLY A 286 40.85 21.96 15.52
N LEU A 287 40.72 20.73 15.02
CA LEU A 287 41.71 20.10 14.15
C LEU A 287 41.89 20.93 12.87
N GLN A 288 43.14 21.32 12.58
CA GLN A 288 43.51 22.00 11.35
C GLN A 288 43.93 20.98 10.29
N GLY A 289 43.29 21.02 9.12
CA GLY A 289 43.59 20.10 8.02
C GLY A 289 42.55 20.19 6.90
N ILE A 290 42.73 19.41 5.85
CA ILE A 290 41.71 19.23 4.81
C ILE A 290 40.63 18.26 5.30
N LYS A 291 39.38 18.47 4.85
CA LYS A 291 38.19 17.76 5.33
C LYS A 291 38.33 16.24 5.24
N GLU A 292 38.95 15.76 4.16
CA GLU A 292 39.15 14.34 3.90
C GLU A 292 40.06 13.68 4.96
N GLU A 293 41.14 14.35 5.36
CA GLU A 293 42.07 13.83 6.38
C GLU A 293 41.39 13.79 7.75
N ILE A 294 40.61 14.81 8.08
CA ILE A 294 39.85 14.88 9.34
C ILE A 294 38.81 13.75 9.40
N ASN A 295 38.09 13.50 8.30
CA ASN A 295 37.09 12.44 8.22
C ASN A 295 37.69 11.03 8.41
N VAL A 296 38.91 10.80 7.91
CA VAL A 296 39.64 9.53 8.15
C VAL A 296 39.92 9.36 9.65
N VAL A 297 40.41 10.41 10.32
CA VAL A 297 40.69 10.38 11.76
C VAL A 297 39.42 10.14 12.58
N ILE A 298 38.30 10.77 12.20
CA ILE A 298 36.99 10.55 12.83
C ILE A 298 36.60 9.06 12.74
N LEU A 299 36.68 8.48 11.54
CA LEU A 299 36.34 7.07 11.32
C LEU A 299 37.22 6.12 12.13
N GLU A 300 38.54 6.33 12.14
CA GLU A 300 39.49 5.51 12.90
C GLU A 300 39.18 5.56 14.40
N ASN A 301 38.91 6.75 14.94
CA ASN A 301 38.56 6.93 16.34
C ASN A 301 37.23 6.26 16.68
N ALA A 302 36.22 6.40 15.82
CA ALA A 302 34.92 5.77 15.99
C ALA A 302 35.05 4.24 16.01
N LEU A 303 35.82 3.65 15.08
CA LEU A 303 36.06 2.21 15.02
C LEU A 303 36.81 1.71 16.25
N LYS A 304 37.83 2.44 16.71
CA LYS A 304 38.58 2.10 17.92
C LYS A 304 37.66 2.07 19.14
N GLN A 305 36.82 3.09 19.32
CA GLN A 305 35.89 3.16 20.45
C GLN A 305 34.81 2.07 20.37
N TYR A 306 34.23 1.85 19.20
CA TYR A 306 33.24 0.80 18.96
C TYR A 306 33.77 -0.60 19.27
N ASN A 307 34.96 -0.93 18.75
CA ASN A 307 35.60 -2.23 19.00
C ASN A 307 35.93 -2.43 20.47
N ASN A 308 36.35 -1.38 21.18
CA ASN A 308 36.60 -1.44 22.62
C ASN A 308 35.31 -1.74 23.42
N ILE A 309 34.16 -1.20 23.00
CA ILE A 309 32.89 -1.43 23.69
C ILE A 309 32.37 -2.86 23.42
N ILE A 310 32.42 -3.31 22.17
CA ILE A 310 31.94 -4.65 21.80
C ILE A 310 32.81 -5.75 22.40
N SER A 311 34.13 -5.58 22.41
CA SER A 311 35.06 -6.54 23.02
C SER A 311 34.82 -6.69 24.53
N LYS A 312 34.58 -5.59 25.25
CA LYS A 312 34.25 -5.63 26.69
C LYS A 312 32.95 -6.36 26.99
N LYS A 313 31.90 -6.16 26.19
CA LYS A 313 30.63 -6.88 26.36
C LYS A 313 30.80 -8.40 26.16
N HIS A 314 31.68 -8.85 25.28
CA HIS A 314 31.95 -10.29 25.11
C HIS A 314 32.71 -10.94 26.29
N THR A 315 33.49 -10.17 27.05
CA THR A 315 34.19 -10.68 28.25
C THR A 315 33.30 -10.78 29.49
N ASP A 316 32.26 -9.96 29.60
CA ASP A 316 31.37 -9.95 30.78
C ASP A 316 30.25 -11.01 30.71
N PHE A 317 29.93 -11.55 29.53
CA PHE A 317 28.98 -12.68 29.36
C PHE A 317 29.62 -14.07 29.51
N ASN A 318 30.95 -14.16 29.60
CA ASN A 318 31.70 -15.42 29.72
C ASN A 318 32.35 -15.61 31.11
N LYS A 319 31.87 -14.88 32.12
CA LYS A 319 32.24 -15.04 33.54
C LYS A 319 31.00 -15.40 34.35
#